data_AF-A0A6J8BJE4-F1
#
_entry.id   AF-A0A6J8BJE4-F1
#
_cell.length_a   1.000
_cell.length_b   1.000
_cell.length_c   1.000
_cell.angle_alpha   90.00
_cell.angle_beta   90.00
_cell.angle_gamma   90.00
#
_symmetry.space_group_name_H-M   'P 1'
#
loop_
_entity.id
_entity.type
_entity.pdbx_description
1 polymer ?
#
loop_
_entity_poly.entity_id
_entity_poly.type
_entity_poly.pdbx_seq_one_letter_code
_entity_poly.pdbx_strand_id
1 'polypeptide(L)'
;MAFSQSIKGAQIPKPCELCETDTNIKWKCVQCNTLMCEKCKKIHLKVQTSITHDIVDVKGQKAKKEMEHTIITDNIPCQIHKKKLNCMFCRTCDRLVCPDCIAASHKKHDLDSIETVCNERREKLKEIKSKFSENFTLCEKENSKVRNFKAKYEQFSAESVQQIKGLNSTLNNVTNQRLIQYTQQTS
;
A
#
# COMPACT_ATOMS: atom_id res chain seq x y z
N MET A 1 5.85 38.22 30.59
CA MET A 1 6.60 36.96 30.40
C MET A 1 5.74 35.83 30.95
N ALA A 2 5.13 35.03 30.07
CA ALA A 2 4.29 33.91 30.48
C ALA A 2 4.58 32.72 29.56
N PHE A 3 4.81 31.59 30.21
CA PHE A 3 5.09 30.27 29.65
C PHE A 3 4.00 29.82 28.67
N SER A 4 4.40 29.25 27.54
CA SER A 4 3.60 28.24 26.85
C SER A 4 4.52 27.11 26.36
N GLN A 5 4.33 25.97 27.01
CA GLN A 5 5.11 24.75 26.86
C GLN A 5 4.86 24.09 25.50
N SER A 6 5.95 23.67 24.86
CA SER A 6 5.93 22.75 23.72
C SER A 6 5.38 21.39 24.13
N ILE A 7 4.19 21.04 23.66
CA ILE A 7 3.66 19.68 23.74
C ILE A 7 4.42 18.83 22.70
N LYS A 8 5.46 18.13 23.14
CA LYS A 8 6.06 17.02 22.39
C LYS A 8 5.03 15.90 22.35
N GLY A 9 4.37 15.71 21.22
CA GLY A 9 3.49 14.56 20.97
C GLY A 9 4.29 13.26 21.15
N ALA A 10 4.02 12.54 22.24
CA ALA A 10 4.57 11.22 22.48
C ALA A 10 4.03 10.26 21.41
N GLN A 11 4.86 9.89 20.43
CA GLN A 11 4.53 8.84 19.48
C GLN A 11 4.67 7.48 20.17
N ILE A 12 3.54 6.77 20.28
CA ILE A 12 3.45 5.39 20.75
C ILE A 12 4.42 4.52 19.91
N PRO A 13 5.27 3.68 20.53
CA PRO A 13 6.18 2.80 19.80
C PRO A 13 5.39 1.83 18.93
N LYS A 14 5.49 1.96 17.59
CA LYS A 14 4.89 0.99 16.67
C LYS A 14 5.72 -0.29 16.65
N PRO A 15 5.11 -1.49 16.73
CA PRO A 15 5.81 -2.76 16.63
C PRO A 15 6.28 -3.02 15.19
N CYS A 16 7.12 -4.05 15.03
CA CYS A 16 7.66 -4.44 13.73
C CYS A 16 6.55 -4.95 12.83
N GLU A 17 6.48 -4.45 11.60
CA GLU A 17 5.41 -4.80 10.65
C GLU A 17 5.56 -6.21 10.05
N LEU A 18 6.64 -6.94 10.41
CA LEU A 18 6.91 -8.30 9.92
C LEU A 18 6.78 -9.39 10.99
N CYS A 19 7.19 -9.09 12.23
CA CYS A 19 7.10 -10.06 13.32
C CYS A 19 6.11 -9.66 14.42
N GLU A 20 5.58 -8.44 14.36
CA GLU A 20 4.55 -7.86 15.26
C GLU A 20 4.90 -7.90 16.77
N THR A 21 6.11 -8.32 17.11
CA THR A 21 6.54 -8.65 18.48
C THR A 21 7.60 -7.69 19.01
N ASP A 22 8.48 -7.20 18.13
CA ASP A 22 9.58 -6.31 18.53
C ASP A 22 9.17 -4.85 18.31
N THR A 23 9.29 -4.03 19.36
CA THR A 23 8.99 -2.58 19.33
C THR A 23 10.23 -1.73 19.08
N ASN A 24 11.41 -2.33 19.01
CA ASN A 24 12.68 -1.64 18.75
C ASN A 24 12.91 -1.45 17.24
N ILE A 25 12.07 -0.60 16.65
CA ILE A 25 12.13 -0.29 15.22
C ILE A 25 13.23 0.73 14.94
N LYS A 26 14.23 0.27 14.18
CA LYS A 26 15.37 1.08 13.75
C LYS A 26 15.49 1.15 12.25
N TRP A 27 14.86 0.24 11.50
CA TRP A 27 15.14 0.06 10.08
C TRP A 27 13.88 0.21 9.24
N LYS A 28 14.03 0.78 8.06
CA LYS A 28 12.99 0.86 7.05
C LYS A 28 13.53 0.41 5.70
N CYS A 29 12.78 -0.44 5.02
CA CYS A 29 13.04 -0.76 3.61
C CYS A 29 12.46 0.34 2.71
N VAL A 30 13.26 0.88 1.77
CA VAL A 30 12.80 1.94 0.86
C VAL A 30 11.80 1.39 -0.14
N GLN A 31 12.08 0.21 -0.71
CA GLN A 31 11.30 -0.43 -1.76
C GLN A 31 9.97 -0.97 -1.21
N CYS A 32 9.98 -1.60 -0.03
CA CYS A 32 8.78 -2.17 0.58
C CYS A 32 8.01 -1.16 1.45
N ASN A 33 8.63 -0.02 1.77
CA ASN A 33 8.10 0.99 2.69
C ASN A 33 7.77 0.43 4.10
N THR A 34 8.42 -0.65 4.52
CA THR A 34 8.10 -1.42 5.74
C THR A 34 9.06 -1.11 6.88
N LEU A 35 8.54 -1.05 8.12
CA LEU A 35 9.30 -0.84 9.36
C LEU A 35 9.71 -2.17 10.03
N MET A 36 11.00 -2.27 10.36
CA MET A 36 11.62 -3.54 10.73
C MET A 36 12.51 -3.41 11.97
N CYS A 37 12.49 -4.44 12.82
CA CYS A 37 13.52 -4.65 13.83
C CYS A 37 14.80 -5.21 13.20
N GLU A 38 15.88 -5.29 13.98
CA GLU A 38 17.17 -5.82 13.53
C GLU A 38 17.08 -7.24 12.97
N LYS A 39 16.25 -8.10 13.59
CA LYS A 39 16.09 -9.51 13.16
C LYS A 39 15.39 -9.58 11.80
N CYS A 40 14.28 -8.87 11.64
CA CYS A 40 13.53 -8.84 10.39
C CYS A 40 14.34 -8.23 9.25
N LYS A 41 15.14 -7.17 9.49
CA LYS A 41 16.10 -6.64 8.51
C LYS A 41 17.03 -7.73 7.97
N LYS A 42 17.64 -8.52 8.86
CA LYS A 42 18.61 -9.56 8.46
C LYS A 42 17.96 -10.67 7.64
N ILE A 43 16.71 -11.03 7.96
CA ILE A 43 15.96 -12.02 7.19
C ILE A 43 15.61 -11.46 5.82
N HIS A 44 15.09 -10.23 5.76
CA HIS A 44 14.72 -9.55 4.52
C HIS A 44 15.87 -9.42 3.53
N LEU A 45 17.07 -9.07 4.00
CA LEU A 45 18.27 -9.01 3.15
C LEU A 45 18.82 -10.39 2.75
N LYS A 46 18.27 -11.48 3.28
CA LYS A 46 18.63 -12.86 2.87
C LYS A 46 17.63 -13.49 1.91
N VAL A 47 16.44 -12.91 1.77
CA VAL A 47 15.43 -13.40 0.83
C VAL A 47 15.75 -12.90 -0.57
N GLN A 48 15.71 -13.80 -1.55
CA GLN A 48 16.14 -13.53 -2.93
C GLN A 48 15.44 -12.34 -3.60
N THR A 49 14.18 -12.08 -3.22
CA THR A 49 13.39 -10.95 -3.75
C THR A 49 13.71 -9.61 -3.10
N SER A 50 14.36 -9.60 -1.93
CA SER A 50 14.58 -8.38 -1.14
C SER A 50 16.05 -8.16 -0.74
N ILE A 51 16.96 -8.98 -1.24
CA ILE A 51 18.40 -8.86 -1.03
C ILE A 51 18.98 -7.56 -1.60
N THR A 52 18.40 -7.03 -2.69
CA THR A 52 18.80 -5.78 -3.33
C THR A 52 18.05 -4.55 -2.81
N HIS A 53 17.25 -4.71 -1.75
CA HIS A 53 16.51 -3.59 -1.18
C HIS A 53 17.39 -2.73 -0.27
N ASP A 54 17.18 -1.42 -0.34
CA ASP A 54 17.90 -0.44 0.48
C ASP A 54 17.24 -0.32 1.84
N ILE A 55 18.05 -0.47 2.88
CA ILE A 55 17.61 -0.36 4.27
C ILE A 55 18.21 0.90 4.90
N VAL A 56 17.33 1.76 5.44
CA VAL A 56 17.71 3.04 6.05
C VAL A 56 17.34 3.08 7.53
N ASP A 57 18.10 3.83 8.32
CA ASP A 57 17.81 4.06 9.74
C ASP A 57 16.67 5.07 9.91
N VAL A 58 15.63 4.66 10.64
CA VAL A 58 14.40 5.44 10.89
C VAL A 58 14.67 6.65 11.79
N LYS A 59 15.60 6.54 12.74
CA LYS A 59 15.99 7.66 13.62
C LYS A 59 16.79 8.71 12.84
N GLY A 60 17.63 8.27 11.91
CA GLY A 60 18.34 9.15 10.98
C GLY A 60 17.40 9.91 10.04
N GLN A 61 16.26 9.32 9.65
CA GLN A 61 15.25 9.96 8.81
C GLN A 61 14.46 11.08 9.51
N LYS A 62 14.26 11.05 10.83
CA LYS A 62 13.56 12.16 11.50
C LYS A 62 14.41 13.43 11.49
N ALA A 63 15.69 13.31 11.83
CA ALA A 63 16.65 14.41 11.72
C ALA A 63 16.86 14.85 10.26
N LYS A 64 16.93 13.90 9.30
CA LYS A 64 17.01 14.23 7.88
C LYS A 64 15.75 14.85 7.32
N LYS A 65 14.55 14.44 7.71
CA LYS A 65 13.30 15.03 7.21
C LYS A 65 13.09 16.43 7.73
N GLU A 66 13.44 16.70 8.98
CA GLU A 66 13.41 18.07 9.52
C GLU A 66 14.44 18.96 8.83
N MET A 67 15.63 18.45 8.46
CA MET A 67 16.59 19.15 7.60
C MET A 67 16.15 19.25 6.13
N GLU A 68 15.63 18.18 5.52
CA GLU A 68 15.26 18.10 4.10
C GLU A 68 14.02 18.94 3.80
N HIS A 69 13.05 19.03 4.71
CA HIS A 69 11.90 19.91 4.54
C HIS A 69 12.28 21.39 4.54
N THR A 70 13.38 21.78 5.19
CA THR A 70 13.88 23.16 5.20
C THR A 70 14.93 23.42 4.10
N ILE A 71 15.67 22.40 3.65
CA ILE A 71 16.76 22.55 2.66
C ILE A 71 16.27 22.40 1.21
N ILE A 72 15.22 21.60 0.95
CA ILE A 72 14.81 21.28 -0.43
C ILE A 72 14.00 22.40 -1.09
N THR A 73 13.31 23.26 -0.34
CA THR A 73 12.43 24.27 -0.94
C THR A 73 13.18 25.49 -1.48
N ASP A 74 14.31 25.85 -0.89
CA ASP A 74 14.87 27.18 -1.10
C ASP A 74 16.11 27.21 -2.01
N ASN A 75 16.72 26.05 -2.31
CA ASN A 75 18.03 26.00 -2.99
C ASN A 75 18.13 24.93 -4.08
N ILE A 76 17.12 24.79 -4.96
CA ILE A 76 17.22 23.88 -6.12
C ILE A 76 18.01 24.57 -7.25
N PRO A 77 19.23 24.11 -7.59
CA PRO A 77 20.02 24.71 -8.66
C PRO A 77 19.41 24.43 -10.03
N CYS A 78 19.62 25.36 -10.96
CA CYS A 78 19.25 25.17 -12.35
C CYS A 78 20.20 24.16 -13.03
N GLN A 79 19.62 23.21 -13.75
CA GLN A 79 20.40 22.18 -14.48
C GLN A 79 21.20 22.76 -15.65
N ILE A 80 20.75 23.90 -16.21
CA ILE A 80 21.42 24.60 -17.31
C ILE A 80 22.40 25.63 -16.75
N HIS A 81 21.92 26.49 -15.83
CA HIS A 81 22.71 27.56 -15.23
C HIS A 81 23.16 27.16 -13.81
N LYS A 82 24.20 26.33 -13.70
CA LYS A 82 24.64 25.70 -12.43
C LYS A 82 24.89 26.65 -11.24
N LYS A 83 25.11 27.94 -11.51
CA LYS A 83 25.32 28.99 -10.48
C LYS A 83 24.03 29.72 -10.08
N LYS A 84 22.89 29.38 -10.66
CA LYS A 84 21.59 30.01 -10.42
C LYS A 84 20.63 29.02 -9.80
N LEU A 85 19.77 29.53 -8.93
CA LEU A 85 18.68 28.76 -8.32
C LEU A 85 17.42 28.92 -9.15
N ASN A 86 16.61 27.86 -9.21
CA ASN A 86 15.29 27.95 -9.79
C ASN A 86 14.39 28.75 -8.85
N CYS A 87 13.63 29.68 -9.41
CA CYS A 87 12.77 30.60 -8.65
C CYS A 87 11.30 30.51 -9.05
N MET A 88 10.99 29.94 -10.22
CA MET A 88 9.63 29.85 -10.75
C MET A 88 9.38 28.46 -11.34
N PHE A 89 8.12 28.10 -11.47
CA PHE A 89 7.68 26.92 -12.19
C PHE A 89 7.09 27.33 -13.54
N CYS A 90 7.59 26.76 -14.64
CA CYS A 90 7.00 26.95 -15.96
C CYS A 90 5.95 25.87 -16.22
N ARG A 91 4.68 26.26 -16.28
CA ARG A 91 3.54 25.36 -16.56
C ARG A 91 3.58 24.83 -18.00
N THR A 92 3.99 25.66 -18.96
CA THR A 92 4.10 25.25 -20.38
C THR A 92 5.13 24.14 -20.59
N CYS A 93 6.25 24.16 -19.85
CA CYS A 93 7.33 23.18 -19.98
C CYS A 93 7.40 22.16 -18.83
N ASP A 94 6.43 22.21 -17.92
CA ASP A 94 6.32 21.39 -16.72
C ASP A 94 7.63 21.26 -15.92
N ARG A 95 8.35 22.37 -15.72
CA ARG A 95 9.66 22.36 -15.04
C ARG A 95 9.99 23.64 -14.28
N LEU A 96 10.88 23.50 -13.29
CA LEU A 96 11.48 24.62 -12.58
C LEU A 96 12.45 25.41 -13.48
N VAL A 97 12.43 26.74 -13.36
CA VAL A 97 13.26 27.65 -14.15
C VAL A 97 13.91 28.73 -13.27
N CYS A 98 15.13 29.13 -13.64
CA CYS A 98 15.85 30.25 -13.04
C CYS A 98 15.70 31.54 -13.86
N PRO A 99 16.13 32.71 -13.35
CA PRO A 99 16.01 33.99 -14.06
C PRO A 99 16.64 33.98 -15.45
N ASP A 100 17.79 33.33 -15.62
CA ASP A 100 18.48 33.25 -16.91
C ASP A 100 17.70 32.37 -17.91
N CYS A 101 17.07 31.29 -17.44
CA CYS A 101 16.15 30.49 -18.28
C CYS A 101 14.93 31.31 -18.71
N ILE A 102 14.39 32.12 -17.79
CA ILE A 102 13.24 32.99 -18.08
C ILE A 102 13.61 34.00 -19.18
N ALA A 103 14.75 34.66 -19.04
CA ALA A 103 15.24 35.62 -20.02
C ALA A 103 15.54 34.97 -21.39
N ALA A 104 16.15 33.78 -21.40
CA ALA A 104 16.58 33.13 -22.63
C ALA A 104 15.43 32.50 -23.42
N SER A 105 14.51 31.77 -22.76
CA SER A 105 13.55 30.93 -23.48
C SER A 105 12.15 30.81 -22.86
N HIS A 106 11.88 31.36 -21.67
CA HIS A 106 10.57 31.22 -21.01
C HIS A 106 9.81 32.53 -20.82
N LYS A 107 10.26 33.63 -21.46
CA LYS A 107 9.65 34.97 -21.31
C LYS A 107 8.16 35.05 -21.70
N LYS A 108 7.70 34.18 -22.61
CA LYS A 108 6.32 34.12 -23.09
C LYS A 108 5.56 32.87 -22.60
N HIS A 109 6.16 32.09 -21.71
CA HIS A 109 5.51 30.90 -21.17
C HIS A 109 4.69 31.26 -19.93
N ASP A 110 3.81 30.34 -19.57
CA ASP A 110 3.05 30.43 -18.33
C ASP A 110 3.98 30.09 -17.15
N LEU A 111 4.26 31.09 -16.31
CA LEU A 111 5.18 31.04 -15.17
C LEU A 111 4.39 31.32 -13.90
N ASP A 112 4.54 30.45 -12.91
CA ASP A 112 3.86 30.58 -11.62
C ASP A 112 4.85 30.36 -10.48
N SER A 113 4.48 30.81 -9.28
CA SER A 113 5.28 30.60 -8.09
C SER A 113 5.33 29.12 -7.74
N ILE A 114 6.48 28.67 -7.24
CA ILE A 114 6.67 27.28 -6.80
C ILE A 114 5.65 26.94 -5.71
N GLU A 115 5.41 27.86 -4.77
CA GLU A 115 4.46 27.67 -3.68
C GLU A 115 3.02 27.45 -4.18
N THR A 116 2.55 28.29 -5.10
CA THR A 116 1.21 28.16 -5.71
C THR A 116 1.05 26.78 -6.34
N VAL A 117 2.00 26.39 -7.19
CA VAL A 117 1.95 25.10 -7.90
C VAL A 117 2.04 23.93 -6.91
N CYS A 118 2.87 24.03 -5.88
CA CYS A 118 2.99 23.00 -4.85
C CYS A 118 1.69 22.83 -4.06
N ASN A 119 1.04 23.94 -3.67
CA ASN A 119 -0.24 23.90 -2.96
C ASN A 119 -1.33 23.31 -3.85
N GLU A 120 -1.44 23.75 -5.11
CA GLU A 120 -2.39 23.19 -6.07
C GLU A 120 -2.18 21.68 -6.28
N ARG A 121 -0.94 21.24 -6.53
CA ARG A 121 -0.61 19.82 -6.70
C ARG A 121 -0.90 19.01 -5.45
N ARG A 122 -0.65 19.57 -4.26
CA ARG A 122 -0.93 18.93 -2.97
C ARG A 122 -2.43 18.72 -2.79
N GLU A 123 -3.27 19.71 -3.09
CA GLU A 123 -4.72 19.56 -2.98
C GLU A 123 -5.26 18.54 -3.99
N LYS A 124 -4.78 18.57 -5.24
CA LYS A 124 -5.13 17.53 -6.24
C LYS A 124 -4.76 16.12 -5.76
N LEU A 125 -3.56 15.95 -5.17
CA LEU A 125 -3.15 14.66 -4.63
C LEU A 125 -4.03 14.19 -3.46
N LYS A 126 -4.47 15.11 -2.58
CA LYS A 126 -5.42 14.78 -1.51
C LYS A 126 -6.77 14.34 -2.07
N GLU A 127 -7.28 15.03 -3.08
CA GLU A 127 -8.53 14.68 -3.73
C GLU A 127 -8.46 13.29 -4.38
N ILE A 128 -7.41 13.03 -5.17
CA ILE A 128 -7.19 11.71 -5.80
C ILE A 128 -7.11 10.62 -4.74
N LYS A 129 -6.40 10.87 -3.63
CA LYS A 129 -6.29 9.92 -2.53
C LYS A 129 -7.66 9.62 -1.88
N SER A 130 -8.52 10.63 -1.70
CA SER A 130 -9.87 10.43 -1.17
C SER A 130 -10.70 9.54 -2.09
N LYS A 131 -10.78 9.92 -3.37
CA LYS A 131 -11.55 9.17 -4.38
C LYS A 131 -11.04 7.73 -4.51
N PHE A 132 -9.73 7.53 -4.49
CA PHE A 132 -9.13 6.20 -4.51
C PHE A 132 -9.56 5.38 -3.28
N SER A 133 -9.51 5.97 -2.08
CA SER A 133 -9.93 5.29 -0.85
C SER A 133 -11.40 4.90 -0.90
N GLU A 134 -12.28 5.79 -1.37
CA GLU A 134 -13.71 5.51 -1.51
C GLU A 134 -13.96 4.35 -2.49
N ASN A 135 -13.35 4.41 -3.69
CA ASN A 135 -13.45 3.35 -4.68
C ASN A 135 -12.89 2.01 -4.17
N PHE A 136 -11.78 2.04 -3.43
CA PHE A 136 -11.19 0.86 -2.82
C PHE A 136 -12.16 0.22 -1.82
N THR A 137 -12.78 0.99 -0.93
CA THR A 137 -13.76 0.46 0.03
C THR A 137 -15.00 -0.12 -0.66
N LEU A 138 -15.46 0.47 -1.76
CA LEU A 138 -16.54 -0.09 -2.56
C LEU A 138 -16.15 -1.44 -3.18
N CYS A 139 -14.95 -1.52 -3.76
CA CYS A 139 -14.42 -2.74 -4.33
C CYS A 139 -14.28 -3.86 -3.27
N GLU A 140 -13.81 -3.53 -2.06
CA GLU A 140 -13.76 -4.50 -0.95
C GLU A 140 -15.14 -5.01 -0.55
N LYS A 141 -16.15 -4.12 -0.48
CA LYS A 141 -17.53 -4.51 -0.20
C LYS A 141 -18.07 -5.46 -1.27
N GLU A 142 -17.93 -5.16 -2.55
CA GLU A 142 -18.38 -6.06 -3.61
C GLU A 142 -17.63 -7.40 -3.61
N ASN A 143 -16.31 -7.37 -3.39
CA ASN A 143 -15.51 -8.60 -3.24
C ASN A 143 -15.99 -9.47 -2.08
N SER A 144 -16.36 -8.87 -0.94
CA SER A 144 -16.92 -9.61 0.20
C SER A 144 -18.24 -10.30 -0.14
N LYS A 145 -19.12 -9.65 -0.91
CA LYS A 145 -20.38 -10.25 -1.37
C LYS A 145 -20.11 -11.44 -2.28
N VAL A 146 -19.19 -11.30 -3.23
CA VAL A 146 -18.79 -12.39 -4.14
C VAL A 146 -18.22 -13.57 -3.36
N ARG A 147 -17.35 -13.32 -2.38
CA ARG A 147 -16.81 -14.38 -1.50
C ARG A 147 -17.90 -15.10 -0.72
N ASN A 148 -18.84 -14.35 -0.12
CA ASN A 148 -19.95 -14.92 0.62
C ASN A 148 -20.87 -15.76 -0.27
N PHE A 149 -21.17 -15.26 -1.47
CA PHE A 149 -21.97 -16.01 -2.45
C PHE A 149 -21.28 -17.30 -2.88
N LYS A 150 -19.98 -17.23 -3.19
CA LYS A 150 -19.17 -18.39 -3.53
C LYS A 150 -19.18 -19.44 -2.41
N ALA A 151 -18.96 -19.03 -1.16
CA ALA A 151 -18.96 -19.94 -0.02
C ALA A 151 -20.32 -20.64 0.16
N LYS A 152 -21.44 -19.89 0.04
CA LYS A 152 -22.79 -20.48 0.09
C LYS A 152 -23.03 -21.48 -1.04
N TYR A 153 -22.58 -21.17 -2.25
CA TYR A 153 -22.71 -22.06 -3.40
C TYR A 153 -21.88 -23.35 -3.22
N GLU A 154 -20.64 -23.24 -2.75
CA GLU A 154 -19.77 -24.38 -2.46
C GLU A 154 -20.36 -25.28 -1.37
N GLN A 155 -20.90 -24.69 -0.30
CA GLN A 155 -21.61 -25.44 0.74
C GLN A 155 -22.83 -26.18 0.18
N PHE A 156 -23.70 -25.48 -0.54
CA PHE A 156 -24.91 -26.08 -1.13
C PHE A 156 -24.57 -27.21 -2.12
N SER A 157 -23.52 -27.03 -2.93
CA SER A 157 -23.03 -28.06 -3.84
C SER A 157 -22.53 -29.29 -3.08
N ALA A 158 -21.75 -29.11 -2.01
CA ALA A 158 -21.25 -30.21 -1.19
C ALA A 158 -22.38 -31.00 -0.52
N GLU A 159 -23.38 -30.30 0.04
CA GLU A 159 -24.56 -30.90 0.66
C GLU A 159 -25.37 -31.72 -0.37
N SER A 160 -25.60 -31.16 -1.55
CA SER A 160 -26.30 -31.85 -2.64
C SER A 160 -25.57 -33.12 -3.08
N VAL A 161 -24.23 -33.06 -3.22
CA VAL A 161 -23.41 -34.23 -3.55
C VAL A 161 -23.47 -35.28 -2.45
N GLN A 162 -23.44 -34.90 -1.17
CA GLN A 162 -23.59 -35.84 -0.05
C GLN A 162 -24.96 -36.51 -0.07
N GLN A 163 -26.03 -35.75 -0.33
CA GLN A 163 -27.38 -36.30 -0.40
C GLN A 163 -27.51 -37.33 -1.53
N ILE A 164 -26.98 -37.04 -2.72
CA ILE A 164 -26.95 -37.99 -3.86
C ILE A 164 -26.18 -39.26 -3.48
N LYS A 165 -25.02 -39.13 -2.85
CA LYS A 165 -24.24 -40.29 -2.36
C LYS A 165 -25.04 -41.13 -1.36
N GLY A 166 -25.73 -40.48 -0.42
CA GLY A 166 -26.61 -41.13 0.55
C GLY A 166 -27.73 -41.92 -0.13
N LEU A 167 -28.47 -41.30 -1.05
CA LEU A 167 -29.54 -41.96 -1.81
C LEU A 167 -29.04 -43.17 -2.60
N ASN A 168 -27.89 -43.05 -3.27
CA ASN A 168 -27.27 -44.18 -4.00
C ASN A 168 -26.92 -45.34 -3.06
N SER A 169 -26.39 -45.06 -1.86
CA SER A 169 -26.08 -46.10 -0.89
C SER A 169 -27.32 -46.85 -0.41
N THR A 170 -28.41 -46.12 -0.13
CA THR A 170 -29.70 -46.70 0.25
C THR A 170 -30.28 -47.56 -0.88
N LEU A 171 -30.22 -47.07 -2.12
CA LEU A 171 -30.70 -47.81 -3.29
C LEU A 171 -29.93 -49.11 -3.49
N ASN A 172 -28.61 -49.09 -3.35
CA ASN A 172 -27.77 -50.29 -3.43
C ASN A 172 -28.13 -51.30 -2.33
N ASN A 173 -28.31 -50.84 -1.09
CA ASN A 173 -28.71 -51.70 0.03
C ASN A 173 -30.07 -52.37 -0.21
N VAL A 174 -31.08 -51.61 -0.65
CA VAL A 174 -32.42 -52.15 -0.95
C VAL A 174 -32.36 -53.14 -2.11
N THR A 175 -31.61 -52.84 -3.17
CA THR A 175 -31.44 -53.74 -4.31
C THR A 175 -30.79 -55.06 -3.88
N ASN A 176 -29.73 -55.00 -3.08
CA ASN A 176 -29.05 -56.18 -2.55
C ASN A 176 -29.96 -57.01 -1.63
N GLN A 177 -30.72 -56.37 -0.73
CA GLN A 177 -31.68 -57.07 0.13
C GLN A 177 -32.75 -57.81 -0.68
N ARG A 178 -33.30 -57.18 -1.72
CA ARG A 178 -34.30 -57.80 -2.60
C ARG A 178 -33.72 -58.97 -3.39
N LEU A 179 -32.48 -58.85 -3.87
CA LEU A 179 -31.79 -59.96 -4.54
C LEU A 179 -31.63 -61.17 -3.62
N ILE A 180 -31.21 -60.95 -2.36
CA ILE A 180 -31.09 -62.01 -1.36
C ILE A 180 -32.44 -62.68 -1.11
N GLN A 181 -33.51 -61.90 -0.92
CA GLN A 181 -34.86 -62.43 -0.71
C GLN A 181 -35.33 -63.28 -1.89
N TYR A 182 -35.08 -62.84 -3.13
CA TYR A 182 -35.44 -63.60 -4.33
C TYR A 182 -34.67 -64.93 -4.44
N THR A 183 -33.37 -64.94 -4.13
CA THR A 183 -32.57 -66.18 -4.14
C THR A 183 -33.02 -67.20 -3.10
N GLN A 184 -33.54 -66.75 -1.94
CA GLN A 184 -34.03 -67.64 -0.88
C GLN A 184 -35.41 -68.26 -1.21
N GLN A 185 -36.19 -67.66 -2.10
CA GLN A 185 -37.53 -68.14 -2.48
C GLN A 185 -37.51 -69.12 -3.65
N THR A 186 -36.42 -69.18 -4.41
CA THR A 186 -36.29 -69.96 -5.65
C THR A 186 -35.45 -71.23 -5.48
N SER A 187 -34.87 -71.44 -4.30
CA SER A 187 -34.13 -72.62 -3.85
C SER A 187 -34.97 -73.46 -2.90
#